data_AF-A0A536GCZ1-F1
#
_entry.id   AF-A0A536GCZ1-F1
#
_cell.length_a   1.000
_cell.length_b   1.000
_cell.length_c   1.000
_cell.angle_alpha   90.00
_cell.angle_beta   90.00
_cell.angle_gamma   90.00
#
_symmetry.space_group_name_H-M   'P 1'
#
loop_
_entity.id
_entity.type
_entity.pdbx_description
1 polymer ?
#
loop_
_entity_poly.entity_id
_entity_poly.type
_entity_poly.pdbx_seq_one_letter_code
_entity_poly.pdbx_strand_id
1 'polypeptide(L)'
;MDTQTIVTLAVAINVAVALAAIVLPRIAHRRARTATRRFAASLPPLSTAGSGDSDDPASPWFPERAGRSASNGHESQGPWVLAAGGPPIDPETGLDVEASWSRWLTEEEARIRRFHRPATVVLVDLAGFDRLSARLGREAADRLIPPVATTMRRYSRETDHLARLGPTRFAALLPETDEIEAINFVERIRSACDVWLAAGAVALRLAIGWAEIGADRSAAVAVPDAEQRLFADRQRSRLEDREPSGSGDAASTLASASSG
;
A
#
# COMPACT_ATOMS: atom_id res chain seq x y z
N MET A 1 -0.60 9.84 30.93
CA MET A 1 -0.02 9.14 29.75
C MET A 1 0.15 10.17 28.66
N ASP A 2 1.33 10.26 28.07
CA ASP A 2 1.59 11.17 26.95
C ASP A 2 0.84 10.69 25.70
N THR A 3 0.37 11.61 24.86
CA THR A 3 -0.34 11.34 23.60
C THR A 3 0.51 10.44 22.70
N GLN A 4 1.83 10.62 22.70
CA GLN A 4 2.80 9.77 22.02
C GLN A 4 2.77 8.31 22.50
N THR A 5 2.58 8.07 23.80
CA THR A 5 2.49 6.71 24.37
C THR A 5 1.20 6.01 23.93
N ILE A 6 0.08 6.73 23.90
CA ILE A 6 -1.23 6.19 23.49
C ILE A 6 -1.20 5.78 22.01
N VAL A 7 -0.68 6.64 21.14
CA VAL A 7 -0.57 6.34 19.69
C VAL A 7 0.38 5.16 19.45
N THR A 8 1.50 5.11 20.16
CA THR A 8 2.46 4.00 20.04
C THR A 8 1.84 2.67 20.48
N LEU A 9 1.08 2.66 21.58
CA LEU A 9 0.36 1.48 22.04
C LEU A 9 -0.72 1.05 21.04
N ALA A 10 -1.46 2.01 20.46
CA ALA A 10 -2.47 1.72 19.44
C ALA A 10 -1.87 1.09 18.18
N VAL A 11 -0.72 1.60 17.70
CA VAL A 11 0.02 0.98 16.59
C VAL A 11 0.43 -0.44 16.94
N ALA A 12 1.04 -0.64 18.11
CA ALA A 12 1.51 -1.96 18.54
C ALA A 12 0.36 -2.97 18.66
N ILE A 13 -0.79 -2.56 19.20
CA ILE A 13 -2.00 -3.40 19.29
C ILE A 13 -2.54 -3.73 17.90
N ASN A 14 -2.74 -2.73 17.03
CA ASN A 14 -3.27 -2.95 15.68
C ASN A 14 -2.36 -3.86 14.85
N VAL A 15 -1.05 -3.62 14.92
CA VAL A 15 -0.04 -4.47 14.30
C VAL A 15 -0.09 -5.88 14.88
N ALA A 16 -0.09 -6.04 16.21
CA ALA A 16 -0.11 -7.36 16.83
C ALA A 16 -1.38 -8.15 16.48
N VAL A 17 -2.54 -7.50 16.45
CA VAL A 17 -3.81 -8.12 16.04
C VAL A 17 -3.78 -8.53 14.56
N ALA A 18 -3.30 -7.65 13.68
CA ALA A 18 -3.19 -7.93 12.25
C ALA A 18 -2.21 -9.08 11.97
N LEU A 19 -1.04 -9.06 12.61
CA LEU A 19 -0.04 -10.12 12.48
C LEU A 19 -0.52 -11.43 13.09
N ALA A 20 -1.16 -11.41 14.27
CA ALA A 20 -1.73 -12.61 14.87
C ALA A 20 -2.77 -13.25 13.93
N ALA A 21 -3.63 -12.46 13.29
CA ALA A 21 -4.59 -12.95 12.31
C ALA A 21 -3.94 -13.58 11.07
N ILE A 22 -2.76 -13.09 10.66
CA ILE A 22 -2.02 -13.61 9.50
C ILE A 22 -1.14 -14.83 9.86
N VAL A 23 -0.64 -14.90 11.09
CA VAL A 23 0.33 -15.91 11.54
C VAL A 23 -0.36 -17.10 12.21
N LEU A 24 -1.41 -16.90 13.02
CA LEU A 24 -2.11 -17.98 13.75
C LEU A 24 -2.70 -19.07 12.83
N PRO A 25 -3.33 -18.74 11.67
CA PRO A 25 -3.80 -19.77 10.73
C PRO A 25 -2.67 -20.65 10.19
N ARG A 26 -1.43 -20.15 10.13
CA ARG A 26 -0.25 -20.93 9.69
C ARG A 26 0.18 -21.98 10.72
N ILE A 27 -0.02 -21.71 12.01
CA ILE A 27 0.32 -22.65 13.09
C ILE A 27 -0.73 -23.77 13.15
N ALA A 28 -2.01 -23.43 12.95
CA ALA A 28 -3.09 -24.41 12.89
C ALA A 28 -2.95 -25.37 11.70
N HIS A 29 -2.57 -24.87 10.51
CA HIS A 29 -2.38 -25.72 9.33
C HIS A 29 -1.08 -26.55 9.34
N ARG A 30 -0.07 -26.22 10.16
CA ARG A 30 1.14 -27.06 10.32
C ARG A 30 0.94 -28.25 11.25
N ARG A 31 -0.06 -28.25 12.13
CA ARG A 31 -0.42 -29.42 12.97
C ARG A 31 -1.36 -30.41 12.29
N ALA A 32 -1.96 -30.05 11.15
CA ALA A 32 -2.90 -30.90 10.42
C ALA A 32 -2.26 -31.74 9.29
N ARG A 33 -0.92 -31.79 9.18
CA ARG A 33 -0.22 -32.57 8.12
C ARG A 33 0.42 -33.89 8.58
N THR A 34 0.12 -34.36 9.78
CA THR A 34 0.53 -35.72 10.25
C THR A 34 -0.63 -36.72 10.39
N ALA A 35 -1.83 -36.35 9.94
CA ALA A 35 -2.96 -37.26 9.79
C ALA A 35 -3.86 -36.68 8.68
N THR A 36 -3.77 -37.13 7.43
CA THR A 36 -4.50 -38.31 6.98
C THR A 36 -3.94 -38.67 5.60
N ARG A 37 -3.07 -39.68 5.55
CA ARG A 37 -2.64 -40.33 4.32
C ARG A 37 -3.41 -41.65 4.21
N ARG A 38 -4.67 -41.57 3.77
CA ARG A 38 -5.49 -42.67 3.23
C ARG A 38 -6.90 -42.15 3.04
N PHE A 39 -7.22 -41.74 1.83
CA PHE A 39 -8.27 -42.38 1.02
C PHE A 39 -8.22 -41.76 -0.38
N ALA A 40 -8.07 -42.65 -1.35
CA ALA A 40 -7.97 -42.34 -2.76
C ALA A 40 -9.36 -42.22 -3.41
N ALA A 41 -9.33 -41.63 -4.60
CA ALA A 41 -10.16 -41.99 -5.76
C ALA A 41 -11.64 -41.63 -5.71
N SER A 42 -12.03 -40.64 -6.52
CA SER A 42 -12.73 -40.87 -7.80
C SER A 42 -13.41 -39.58 -8.26
N LEU A 43 -13.05 -39.04 -9.43
CA LEU A 43 -13.91 -38.23 -10.30
C LEU A 43 -13.25 -38.14 -11.70
N PRO A 44 -14.02 -38.18 -12.81
CA PRO A 44 -13.52 -38.34 -14.18
C PRO A 44 -13.11 -37.01 -14.85
N PRO A 45 -12.43 -37.05 -16.02
CA PRO A 45 -11.83 -35.87 -16.65
C PRO A 45 -12.75 -35.22 -17.71
N LEU A 46 -12.57 -33.92 -17.97
CA LEU A 46 -12.90 -33.12 -19.18
C LEU A 46 -12.72 -31.64 -18.78
N SER A 47 -12.23 -30.68 -19.55
CA SER A 47 -11.75 -30.58 -20.93
C SER A 47 -10.88 -29.32 -20.99
N THR A 48 -9.83 -29.37 -21.81
CA THR A 48 -9.03 -28.22 -22.25
C THR A 48 -9.84 -27.32 -23.20
N ALA A 49 -9.74 -25.99 -23.04
CA ALA A 49 -9.60 -24.98 -24.10
C ALA A 49 -10.00 -23.59 -23.59
N GLY A 50 -9.16 -22.58 -23.84
CA GLY A 50 -9.51 -21.18 -23.66
C GLY A 50 -8.47 -20.36 -22.89
N SER A 51 -7.24 -20.36 -23.37
CA SER A 51 -6.25 -19.31 -23.08
C SER A 51 -6.80 -17.95 -23.52
N GLY A 52 -7.06 -17.07 -22.57
CA GLY A 52 -7.35 -15.66 -22.77
C GLY A 52 -6.41 -14.86 -21.88
N ASP A 53 -5.15 -14.82 -22.30
CA ASP A 53 -4.13 -13.91 -21.83
C ASP A 53 -4.63 -12.48 -22.10
N SER A 54 -4.84 -11.69 -21.04
CA SER A 54 -5.15 -10.26 -21.15
C SER A 54 -4.18 -9.44 -20.30
N ASP A 55 -2.89 -9.67 -20.56
CA ASP A 55 -1.87 -8.63 -20.47
C ASP A 55 -1.94 -7.77 -21.75
N ASP A 56 -2.45 -6.54 -21.62
CA ASP A 56 -2.19 -5.47 -22.59
C ASP A 56 -1.62 -4.23 -21.84
N PRO A 57 -0.40 -3.76 -22.17
CA PRO A 57 0.36 -2.84 -21.33
C PRO A 57 0.23 -1.39 -21.83
N ALA A 58 -0.92 -0.75 -21.57
CA ALA A 58 -1.05 0.71 -21.58
C ALA A 58 -2.46 1.11 -21.11
N SER A 59 -2.60 1.62 -19.89
CA SER A 59 -3.78 2.44 -19.58
C SER A 59 -3.44 3.53 -18.57
N PRO A 60 -3.68 4.82 -18.89
CA PRO A 60 -3.42 5.97 -18.03
C PRO A 60 -4.60 6.15 -17.07
N TRP A 61 -4.38 5.89 -15.79
CA TRP A 61 -5.43 5.91 -14.76
C TRP A 61 -5.65 7.31 -14.18
N PHE A 62 -6.36 8.16 -14.93
CA PHE A 62 -7.20 9.26 -14.42
C PHE A 62 -8.39 9.43 -15.38
N PRO A 63 -9.66 9.37 -14.93
CA PRO A 63 -10.77 9.87 -15.73
C PRO A 63 -10.97 11.36 -15.43
N GLU A 64 -10.64 12.20 -16.40
CA GLU A 64 -11.07 13.60 -16.43
C GLU A 64 -12.57 13.68 -16.79
N ARG A 65 -13.28 14.62 -16.17
CA ARG A 65 -14.75 14.69 -16.12
C ARG A 65 -15.43 15.03 -17.46
N ALA A 66 -16.72 14.64 -17.49
CA ALA A 66 -17.87 15.30 -18.13
C ALA A 66 -18.30 14.82 -19.53
N GLY A 67 -19.45 14.13 -19.57
CA GLY A 67 -20.31 14.14 -20.75
C GLY A 67 -21.26 12.94 -20.93
N ARG A 68 -22.47 13.06 -20.36
CA ARG A 68 -23.73 12.36 -20.74
C ARG A 68 -23.95 10.91 -20.28
N SER A 69 -24.80 10.79 -19.27
CA SER A 69 -26.05 10.01 -19.25
C SER A 69 -26.11 8.71 -20.08
N ALA A 70 -25.97 7.57 -19.41
CA ALA A 70 -26.90 6.45 -19.55
C ALA A 70 -26.76 5.53 -18.33
N SER A 71 -27.88 5.31 -17.66
CA SER A 71 -28.12 4.32 -16.62
C SER A 71 -27.65 2.92 -16.99
N ASN A 72 -26.88 2.28 -16.12
CA ASN A 72 -27.27 0.99 -15.52
C ASN A 72 -26.27 0.57 -14.42
N GLY A 73 -26.85 0.13 -13.30
CA GLY A 73 -26.17 -0.03 -12.02
C GLY A 73 -25.29 -1.27 -11.92
N HIS A 74 -24.17 -1.07 -11.24
CA HIS A 74 -23.74 -1.95 -10.15
C HIS A 74 -22.91 -1.09 -9.19
N GLU A 75 -23.61 -0.40 -8.28
CA GLU A 75 -23.00 0.33 -7.17
C GLU A 75 -22.35 -0.67 -6.21
N SER A 76 -21.07 -0.48 -5.94
CA SER A 76 -20.39 -1.07 -4.78
C SER A 76 -19.64 0.06 -4.07
N GLN A 77 -20.40 1.08 -3.66
CA GLN A 77 -19.96 2.08 -2.70
C GLN A 77 -20.28 1.52 -1.31
N GLY A 78 -19.25 1.15 -0.55
CA GLY A 78 -19.40 0.82 0.87
C GLY A 78 -19.84 2.06 1.68
N PRO A 79 -20.45 1.89 2.85
CA PRO A 79 -21.11 2.97 3.57
C PRO A 79 -20.09 3.96 4.14
N TRP A 80 -20.04 5.17 3.56
CA TRP A 80 -19.38 6.32 4.18
C TRP A 80 -20.11 6.66 5.48
N VAL A 81 -19.44 6.61 6.63
CA VAL A 81 -20.03 7.07 7.90
C VAL A 81 -19.89 8.59 7.94
N LEU A 82 -21.02 9.29 7.85
CA LEU A 82 -21.08 10.70 8.22
C LEU A 82 -20.81 10.80 9.73
N ALA A 83 -19.56 11.07 10.12
CA ALA A 83 -19.30 11.56 11.47
C ALA A 83 -20.19 12.79 11.67
N ALA A 84 -21.04 12.80 12.70
CA ALA A 84 -22.06 13.82 12.93
C ALA A 84 -21.49 15.25 12.71
N GLY A 85 -21.77 15.84 11.54
CA GLY A 85 -21.37 17.21 11.17
C GLY A 85 -19.92 17.45 10.72
N GLY A 86 -19.08 16.42 10.57
CA GLY A 86 -17.69 16.54 10.09
C GLY A 86 -17.50 16.17 8.61
N PRO A 87 -16.37 16.55 7.98
CA PRO A 87 -16.02 16.04 6.65
C PRO A 87 -15.96 14.49 6.68
N PRO A 88 -16.34 13.81 5.59
CA PRO A 88 -16.38 12.36 5.53
C PRO A 88 -14.99 11.76 5.79
N ILE A 89 -14.94 10.76 6.66
CA ILE A 89 -13.74 9.98 6.99
C ILE A 89 -13.92 8.53 6.53
N ASP A 90 -12.82 7.88 6.18
CA ASP A 90 -12.81 6.45 5.88
C ASP A 90 -12.99 5.65 7.18
N PRO A 91 -14.03 4.80 7.29
CA PRO A 91 -14.36 4.13 8.55
C PRO A 91 -13.35 3.05 8.95
N GLU A 92 -12.59 2.50 8.00
CA GLU A 92 -11.60 1.44 8.26
C GLU A 92 -10.28 2.00 8.82
N THR A 93 -9.88 3.17 8.34
CA THR A 93 -8.57 3.78 8.66
C THR A 93 -8.68 5.03 9.54
N GLY A 94 -9.87 5.64 9.60
CA GLY A 94 -10.11 6.93 10.24
C GLY A 94 -9.42 8.10 9.56
N LEU A 95 -8.88 7.93 8.35
CA LEU A 95 -8.27 9.00 7.54
C LEU A 95 -9.34 9.77 6.77
N ASP A 96 -8.96 10.91 6.20
CA ASP A 96 -9.83 11.65 5.29
C ASP A 96 -10.08 10.84 3.99
N VAL A 97 -11.19 11.11 3.31
CA VAL A 97 -11.51 10.47 2.02
C VAL A 97 -10.94 11.24 0.82
N GLU A 98 -11.02 10.67 -0.38
CA GLU A 98 -10.56 11.31 -1.63
C GLU A 98 -11.21 12.69 -1.89
N ALA A 99 -12.50 12.85 -1.57
CA ALA A 99 -13.17 14.15 -1.71
C ALA A 99 -12.51 15.23 -0.85
N SER A 100 -12.01 14.84 0.33
CA SER A 100 -11.26 15.72 1.20
C SER A 100 -9.93 16.09 0.55
N TRP A 101 -9.13 15.11 0.12
CA TRP A 101 -7.84 15.33 -0.54
C TRP A 101 -7.84 16.47 -1.59
N SER A 102 -8.84 16.48 -2.48
CA SER A 102 -8.94 17.51 -3.52
C SER A 102 -9.11 18.94 -2.99
N ARG A 103 -9.92 19.12 -1.93
CA ARG A 103 -10.12 20.42 -1.31
C ARG A 103 -8.82 20.90 -0.65
N TRP A 104 -8.07 20.01 -0.02
CA TRP A 104 -6.86 20.35 0.73
C TRP A 104 -5.73 20.78 -0.22
N LEU A 105 -5.58 20.10 -1.37
CA LEU A 105 -4.68 20.55 -2.43
C LEU A 105 -5.00 21.96 -2.90
N THR A 106 -6.29 22.25 -3.15
CA THR A 106 -6.74 23.57 -3.61
C THR A 106 -6.45 24.67 -2.58
N GLU A 107 -6.69 24.38 -1.30
CA GLU A 107 -6.43 25.28 -0.19
C GLU A 107 -4.93 25.54 0.00
N GLU A 108 -4.11 24.50 -0.11
CA GLU A 108 -2.67 24.62 0.04
C GLU A 108 -2.04 25.37 -1.13
N GLU A 109 -2.48 25.14 -2.38
CA GLU A 109 -2.03 25.96 -3.51
C GLU A 109 -2.33 27.46 -3.30
N ALA A 110 -3.48 27.79 -2.70
CA ALA A 110 -3.79 29.17 -2.35
C ALA A 110 -2.86 29.74 -1.27
N ARG A 111 -2.47 28.91 -0.27
CA ARG A 111 -1.48 29.26 0.75
C ARG A 111 -0.10 29.47 0.14
N ILE A 112 0.36 28.56 -0.71
CA ILE A 112 1.65 28.63 -1.41
C ILE A 112 1.73 29.92 -2.23
N ARG A 113 0.69 30.25 -3.02
CA ARG A 113 0.65 31.51 -3.79
C ARG A 113 0.76 32.75 -2.92
N ARG A 114 0.21 32.71 -1.70
CA ARG A 114 0.21 33.85 -0.77
C ARG A 114 1.50 33.98 0.01
N PHE A 115 2.04 32.87 0.50
CA PHE A 115 3.12 32.85 1.49
C PHE A 115 4.45 32.34 0.94
N HIS A 116 4.47 31.80 -0.29
CA HIS A 116 5.66 31.28 -0.97
C HIS A 116 6.42 30.22 -0.16
N ARG A 117 5.69 29.46 0.65
CA ARG A 117 6.21 28.29 1.38
C ARG A 117 5.82 27.04 0.59
N PRO A 118 6.73 26.11 0.31
CA PRO A 118 6.40 24.92 -0.46
C PRO A 118 5.56 23.94 0.38
N ALA A 119 4.90 23.02 -0.31
CA ALA A 119 4.30 21.83 0.30
C ALA A 119 4.68 20.61 -0.53
N THR A 120 4.70 19.42 0.07
CA THR A 120 5.00 18.19 -0.67
C THR A 120 3.81 17.23 -0.64
N VAL A 121 3.45 16.70 -1.81
CA VAL A 121 2.52 15.60 -1.95
C VAL A 121 3.30 14.29 -1.85
N VAL A 122 2.79 13.34 -1.08
CA VAL A 122 3.29 11.98 -0.95
C VAL A 122 2.15 11.02 -1.25
N LEU A 123 2.35 10.10 -2.18
CA LEU A 123 1.41 9.05 -2.55
C LEU A 123 2.00 7.70 -2.15
N VAL A 124 1.17 6.85 -1.54
CA VAL A 124 1.57 5.56 -1.00
C VAL A 124 0.65 4.47 -1.55
N ASP A 125 1.23 3.34 -1.95
CA ASP A 125 0.50 2.13 -2.32
C ASP A 125 1.13 0.87 -1.71
N LEU A 126 0.30 -0.12 -1.40
CA LEU A 126 0.74 -1.41 -0.86
C LEU A 126 1.15 -2.39 -1.97
N ALA A 127 2.43 -2.35 -2.35
CA ALA A 127 2.99 -3.26 -3.35
C ALA A 127 2.97 -4.72 -2.86
N GLY A 128 2.39 -5.61 -3.67
CA GLY A 128 2.24 -7.03 -3.35
C GLY A 128 0.89 -7.42 -2.74
N PHE A 129 -0.01 -6.45 -2.51
CA PHE A 129 -1.30 -6.69 -1.88
C PHE A 129 -2.19 -7.69 -2.64
N ASP A 130 -2.21 -7.65 -3.98
CA ASP A 130 -2.99 -8.59 -4.79
C ASP A 130 -2.55 -10.04 -4.57
N ARG A 131 -1.24 -10.28 -4.52
CA ARG A 131 -0.69 -11.62 -4.21
C ARG A 131 -0.98 -12.04 -2.79
N LEU A 132 -0.91 -11.10 -1.85
CA LEU A 132 -1.23 -11.37 -0.45
C LEU A 132 -2.70 -11.76 -0.28
N SER A 133 -3.62 -11.00 -0.88
CA SER A 133 -5.06 -11.26 -0.84
C SER A 133 -5.43 -12.56 -1.56
N ALA A 134 -4.80 -12.87 -2.69
CA ALA A 134 -4.96 -14.16 -3.36
C ALA A 134 -4.51 -15.33 -2.48
N ARG A 135 -3.45 -15.14 -1.66
CA ARG A 135 -2.86 -16.19 -0.81
C ARG A 135 -3.58 -16.38 0.53
N LEU A 136 -4.02 -15.29 1.15
CA LEU A 136 -4.56 -15.29 2.52
C LEU A 136 -6.07 -15.04 2.57
N GLY A 137 -6.68 -14.69 1.44
CA GLY A 137 -8.02 -14.14 1.40
C GLY A 137 -8.01 -12.62 1.57
N ARG A 138 -8.97 -11.96 0.93
CA ARG A 138 -9.14 -10.49 0.97
C ARG A 138 -9.30 -9.98 2.40
N GLU A 139 -10.16 -10.60 3.20
CA GLU A 139 -10.41 -10.16 4.59
C GLU A 139 -9.13 -10.18 5.45
N ALA A 140 -8.26 -11.17 5.28
CA ALA A 140 -7.01 -11.25 6.02
C ALA A 140 -5.99 -10.20 5.56
N ALA A 141 -5.98 -9.88 4.26
CA ALA A 141 -5.12 -8.83 3.70
C ALA A 141 -5.60 -7.43 4.11
N ASP A 142 -6.91 -7.19 4.11
CA ASP A 142 -7.52 -5.90 4.48
C ASP A 142 -7.16 -5.50 5.93
N ARG A 143 -6.92 -6.48 6.83
CA ARG A 143 -6.44 -6.22 8.21
C ARG A 143 -5.09 -5.49 8.28
N LEU A 144 -4.33 -5.39 7.18
CA LEU A 144 -3.10 -4.60 7.12
C LEU A 144 -3.33 -3.12 6.84
N ILE A 145 -4.51 -2.74 6.36
CA ILE A 145 -4.83 -1.36 5.96
C ILE A 145 -4.87 -0.42 7.18
N PRO A 146 -5.57 -0.73 8.29
CA PRO A 146 -5.57 0.14 9.47
C PRO A 146 -4.18 0.33 10.13
N PRO A 147 -3.34 -0.71 10.30
CA PRO A 147 -1.97 -0.54 10.80
C PRO A 147 -1.10 0.39 9.96
N VAL A 148 -1.23 0.36 8.62
CA VAL A 148 -0.50 1.28 7.73
C VAL A 148 -0.97 2.71 7.96
N ALA A 149 -2.28 2.96 7.96
CA ALA A 149 -2.84 4.29 8.22
C ALA A 149 -2.43 4.83 9.60
N THR A 150 -2.45 3.97 10.62
CA THR A 150 -2.01 4.35 11.98
C THR A 150 -0.53 4.70 12.00
N THR A 151 0.30 3.97 11.24
CA THR A 151 1.73 4.25 11.11
C THR A 151 1.96 5.61 10.44
N MET A 152 1.26 5.92 9.34
CA MET A 152 1.35 7.22 8.68
C MET A 152 0.96 8.36 9.64
N ARG A 153 -0.17 8.22 10.34
CA ARG A 153 -0.64 9.21 11.32
C ARG A 153 0.33 9.43 12.49
N ARG A 154 1.06 8.40 12.91
CA ARG A 154 2.04 8.52 13.99
C ARG A 154 3.24 9.39 13.61
N TYR A 155 3.62 9.38 12.33
CA TYR A 155 4.77 10.13 11.83
C TYR A 155 4.42 11.45 11.16
N SER A 156 3.13 11.73 10.96
CA SER A 156 2.64 13.02 10.49
C SER A 156 2.57 14.05 11.62
N ARG A 157 2.72 15.32 11.25
CA ARG A 157 2.44 16.48 12.11
C ARG A 157 0.93 16.73 12.17
N GLU A 158 0.50 17.57 13.11
CA GLU A 158 -0.90 18.00 13.21
C GLU A 158 -1.34 18.83 11.99
N THR A 159 -0.39 19.54 11.37
CA THR A 159 -0.61 20.34 10.16
C THR A 159 -0.66 19.51 8.88
N ASP A 160 -0.20 18.27 8.93
CA ASP A 160 -0.16 17.39 7.77
C ASP A 160 -1.55 16.80 7.53
N HIS A 161 -1.83 16.49 6.28
CA HIS A 161 -3.13 15.99 5.87
C HIS A 161 -3.00 14.61 5.26
N LEU A 162 -3.76 13.65 5.80
CA LEU A 162 -3.69 12.25 5.40
C LEU A 162 -5.04 11.79 4.86
N ALA A 163 -5.04 11.21 3.67
CA ALA A 163 -6.24 10.71 3.02
C ALA A 163 -6.06 9.27 2.51
N ARG A 164 -7.16 8.52 2.47
CA ARG A 164 -7.26 7.26 1.74
C ARG A 164 -7.89 7.54 0.38
N LEU A 165 -7.13 7.28 -0.68
CA LEU A 165 -7.56 7.50 -2.08
C LEU A 165 -8.15 6.25 -2.73
N GLY A 166 -7.98 5.08 -2.13
CA GLY A 166 -8.49 3.83 -2.67
C GLY A 166 -8.26 2.65 -1.73
N PRO A 167 -8.52 1.41 -2.18
CA PRO A 167 -8.45 0.22 -1.32
C PRO A 167 -7.10 0.06 -0.64
N THR A 168 -6.01 0.25 -1.37
CA THR A 168 -4.61 0.10 -0.90
C THR A 168 -3.82 1.40 -1.00
N ARG A 169 -4.49 2.51 -1.31
CA ARG A 169 -3.85 3.76 -1.71
C ARG A 169 -4.10 4.85 -0.70
N PHE A 170 -3.02 5.53 -0.32
CA PHE A 170 -3.02 6.62 0.64
C PHE A 170 -2.29 7.83 0.06
N ALA A 171 -2.59 9.00 0.62
CA ALA A 171 -1.89 10.24 0.32
C ALA A 171 -1.59 11.01 1.60
N ALA A 172 -0.49 11.75 1.57
CA ALA A 172 -0.15 12.77 2.53
C ALA A 172 0.15 14.09 1.80
N LEU A 173 -0.35 15.19 2.34
CA LEU A 173 0.05 16.55 1.96
C LEU A 173 0.79 17.13 3.17
N LEU A 174 2.02 17.57 2.93
CA LEU A 174 2.94 18.08 3.94
C LEU A 174 3.15 19.58 3.70
N PRO A 175 2.35 20.47 4.34
CA PRO A 175 2.56 21.90 4.25
C PRO A 175 3.93 22.31 4.80
N GLU A 176 4.47 23.41 4.28
CA GLU A 176 5.77 23.96 4.69
C GLU A 176 6.89 22.92 4.70
N THR A 177 6.89 22.05 3.70
CA THR A 177 7.83 20.92 3.57
C THR A 177 8.29 20.81 2.12
N ASP A 178 9.60 20.97 1.90
CA ASP A 178 10.21 20.79 0.59
C ASP A 178 10.44 19.31 0.24
N GLU A 179 10.87 19.06 -1.01
CA GLU A 179 11.08 17.70 -1.50
C GLU A 179 12.13 16.89 -0.70
N ILE A 180 13.13 17.56 -0.12
CA ILE A 180 14.22 16.92 0.64
C ILE A 180 13.73 16.58 2.05
N GLU A 181 13.02 17.50 2.70
CA GLU A 181 12.45 17.28 4.03
C GLU A 181 11.42 16.16 4.03
N ALA A 182 10.64 16.04 2.95
CA ALA A 182 9.66 14.97 2.77
C ALA A 182 10.29 13.57 2.80
N ILE A 183 11.56 13.42 2.41
CA ILE A 183 12.29 12.13 2.47
C ILE A 183 12.29 11.58 3.89
N ASN A 184 12.43 12.45 4.90
CA ASN A 184 12.41 12.00 6.30
C ASN A 184 11.06 11.39 6.69
N PHE A 185 9.95 11.96 6.22
CA PHE A 185 8.62 11.39 6.46
C PHE A 185 8.47 10.04 5.75
N VAL A 186 8.85 9.99 4.47
CA VAL A 186 8.79 8.79 3.62
C VAL A 186 9.58 7.63 4.22
N GLU A 187 10.85 7.86 4.60
CA GLU A 187 11.71 6.82 5.16
C GLU A 187 11.25 6.35 6.54
N ARG A 188 10.68 7.24 7.36
CA ARG A 188 10.14 6.88 8.68
C ARG A 188 8.93 5.97 8.56
N ILE A 189 7.98 6.29 7.68
CA ILE A 189 6.79 5.44 7.49
C ILE A 189 7.17 4.11 6.85
N ARG A 190 8.10 4.10 5.88
CA ARG A 190 8.58 2.88 5.22
C ARG A 190 9.27 1.96 6.23
N SER A 191 10.30 2.47 6.92
CA SER A 191 11.06 1.70 7.91
C SER A 191 10.18 1.15 9.03
N ALA A 192 9.22 1.95 9.52
CA ALA A 192 8.32 1.51 10.57
C ALA A 192 7.38 0.38 10.10
N CYS A 193 6.88 0.45 8.87
CA CYS A 193 6.09 -0.62 8.27
C CYS A 193 6.91 -1.89 8.05
N ASP A 194 8.11 -1.75 7.50
CA ASP A 194 8.99 -2.89 7.19
C ASP A 194 9.32 -3.72 8.44
N VAL A 195 9.52 -3.08 9.60
CA VAL A 195 9.79 -3.78 10.87
C VAL A 195 8.69 -4.78 11.21
N TRP A 196 7.43 -4.37 11.17
CA TRP A 196 6.34 -5.27 11.55
C TRP A 196 5.88 -6.18 10.43
N LEU A 197 6.03 -5.77 9.16
CA LEU A 197 5.82 -6.65 8.01
C LEU A 197 6.80 -7.82 8.02
N ALA A 198 8.08 -7.55 8.32
CA ALA A 198 9.11 -8.56 8.48
C ALA A 198 8.80 -9.50 9.67
N ALA A 199 8.42 -8.94 10.83
CA ALA A 199 8.02 -9.73 12.00
C ALA A 199 6.84 -10.67 11.72
N GLY A 200 5.93 -10.27 10.83
CA GLY A 200 4.79 -11.05 10.37
C GLY A 200 5.05 -12.05 9.25
N ALA A 201 6.27 -12.08 8.69
CA ALA A 201 6.59 -12.76 7.43
C ALA A 201 5.58 -12.41 6.31
N VAL A 202 5.21 -11.13 6.23
CA VAL A 202 4.29 -10.59 5.23
C VAL A 202 5.12 -10.04 4.08
N ALA A 203 5.00 -10.65 2.91
CA ALA A 203 5.62 -10.18 1.68
C ALA A 203 4.77 -9.03 1.07
N LEU A 204 4.87 -7.86 1.68
CA LEU A 204 4.24 -6.61 1.28
C LEU A 204 5.26 -5.48 1.50
N ARG A 205 5.21 -4.43 0.67
CA ARG A 205 6.06 -3.24 0.82
C ARG A 205 5.25 -1.98 0.57
N LEU A 206 5.61 -0.88 1.23
CA LEU A 206 5.10 0.44 0.87
C LEU A 206 5.87 0.96 -0.34
N ALA A 207 5.19 1.04 -1.49
CA ALA A 207 5.64 1.82 -2.63
C ALA A 207 5.24 3.29 -2.39
N ILE A 208 6.17 4.22 -2.60
CA ILE A 208 5.99 5.64 -2.27
C ILE A 208 6.56 6.52 -3.38
N GLY A 209 5.79 7.52 -3.80
CA GLY A 209 6.24 8.60 -4.67
C GLY A 209 5.83 9.94 -4.11
N TRP A 210 6.68 10.95 -4.26
CA TRP A 210 6.40 12.29 -3.73
C TRP A 210 6.87 13.36 -4.71
N ALA A 211 6.30 14.56 -4.62
CA ALA A 211 6.70 15.72 -5.41
C ALA A 211 6.30 17.03 -4.70
N GLU A 212 7.16 18.03 -4.80
CA GLU A 212 6.92 19.36 -4.26
C GLU A 212 5.93 20.17 -5.12
N ILE A 213 5.02 20.86 -4.44
CA ILE A 213 4.20 21.97 -4.91
C ILE A 213 4.87 23.28 -4.46
N GLY A 214 5.11 24.18 -5.39
CA GLY A 214 5.77 25.46 -5.15
C GLY A 214 5.05 26.60 -5.85
N ALA A 215 5.59 27.83 -5.73
CA ALA A 215 5.00 29.01 -6.36
C ALA A 215 4.86 28.86 -7.88
N ASP A 216 5.84 28.20 -8.52
CA ASP A 216 5.89 27.98 -9.97
C ASP A 216 5.45 26.56 -10.39
N ARG A 217 5.06 25.71 -9.44
CA ARG A 217 4.70 24.31 -9.69
C ARG A 217 3.41 23.96 -8.95
N SER A 218 2.31 23.88 -9.70
CA SER A 218 0.99 23.56 -9.17
C SER A 218 0.84 22.08 -8.77
N ALA A 219 -0.19 21.80 -7.97
CA ALA A 219 -0.60 20.45 -7.63
C ALA A 219 -0.98 19.64 -8.87
N ALA A 220 -1.52 20.30 -9.91
CA ALA A 220 -1.84 19.67 -11.20
C ALA A 220 -0.61 19.09 -11.92
N VAL A 221 0.60 19.56 -11.60
CA VAL A 221 1.87 19.02 -12.11
C VAL A 221 2.51 18.08 -11.09
N ALA A 222 2.56 18.48 -9.81
CA ALA A 222 3.22 17.70 -8.77
C ALA A 222 2.54 16.34 -8.52
N VAL A 223 1.20 16.26 -8.57
CA VAL A 223 0.49 14.99 -8.34
C VAL A 223 0.83 13.96 -9.41
N PRO A 224 0.76 14.25 -10.72
CA PRO A 224 1.26 13.34 -11.77
C PRO A 224 2.74 12.92 -11.62
N ASP A 225 3.61 13.82 -11.18
CA ASP A 225 5.02 13.49 -10.97
C ASP A 225 5.21 12.54 -9.77
N ALA A 226 4.47 12.76 -8.67
CA ALA A 226 4.43 11.85 -7.53
C ALA A 226 3.88 10.47 -7.92
N GLU A 227 2.84 10.44 -8.77
CA GLU A 227 2.27 9.22 -9.36
C GLU A 227 3.31 8.43 -10.18
N GLN A 228 4.06 9.12 -11.05
CA GLN A 228 5.11 8.48 -11.85
C GLN A 228 6.20 7.87 -10.97
N ARG A 229 6.61 8.58 -9.92
CA ARG A 229 7.61 8.10 -8.96
C ARG A 229 7.09 6.91 -8.13
N LEU A 230 5.83 6.96 -7.71
CA LEU A 230 5.17 5.86 -7.02
C LEU A 230 5.10 4.61 -7.90
N PHE A 231 4.76 4.78 -9.18
CA PHE A 231 4.77 3.69 -10.15
C PHE A 231 6.17 3.08 -10.31
N ALA A 232 7.20 3.92 -10.46
CA ALA A 232 8.58 3.45 -10.56
C ALA A 232 9.03 2.66 -9.30
N ASP A 233 8.66 3.14 -8.10
CA ASP A 233 8.93 2.43 -6.86
C ASP A 233 8.19 1.08 -6.82
N ARG A 234 6.90 1.05 -7.15
CA ARG A 234 6.09 -0.17 -7.19
C ARG A 234 6.69 -1.24 -8.11
N GLN A 235 7.19 -0.85 -9.29
CA GLN A 235 7.79 -1.77 -10.25
C GLN A 235 9.09 -2.41 -9.73
N ARG A 236 9.94 -1.68 -8.98
CA ARG A 236 11.16 -2.27 -8.39
C ARG A 236 10.85 -3.46 -7.49
N SER A 237 9.82 -3.35 -6.64
CA SER A 237 9.38 -4.46 -5.78
C SER A 237 8.97 -5.71 -6.58
N ARG A 238 8.32 -5.53 -7.73
CA ARG A 238 7.91 -6.66 -8.58
C ARG A 238 9.11 -7.43 -9.14
N LEU A 239 10.22 -6.74 -9.41
CA LEU A 239 11.45 -7.33 -9.93
C LEU A 239 12.23 -8.04 -8.82
N GLU A 240 12.35 -7.42 -7.64
CA GLU A 240 13.01 -8.02 -6.48
C GLU A 240 12.32 -9.32 -6.03
N ASP A 241 10.98 -9.37 -6.10
CA ASP A 241 10.22 -10.59 -5.81
C ASP A 241 10.36 -11.70 -6.87
N ARG A 242 10.88 -11.37 -8.07
CA ARG A 242 11.04 -12.30 -9.19
C ARG A 242 12.39 -12.99 -9.24
N GLU A 243 13.39 -12.53 -8.49
CA GLU A 243 14.65 -13.26 -8.32
C GLU A 243 14.54 -14.21 -7.11
N PRO A 244 14.21 -15.50 -7.31
CA PRO A 244 14.47 -16.48 -6.28
C PRO A 244 15.99 -16.57 -6.12
N SER A 245 16.47 -16.66 -4.88
CA SER A 245 17.86 -16.96 -4.55
C SER A 245 18.30 -18.27 -5.21
N GLY A 246 18.76 -18.19 -6.45
CA GLY A 246 19.46 -19.21 -7.19
C GLY A 246 20.95 -18.93 -7.16
N SER A 247 21.53 -18.80 -5.97
CA SER A 247 22.98 -18.91 -5.77
C SER A 247 23.27 -20.20 -5.01
N GLY A 248 22.81 -21.32 -5.58
CA GLY A 248 23.35 -22.64 -5.29
C GLY A 248 24.62 -22.84 -6.11
N ASP A 249 25.71 -23.11 -5.42
CA ASP A 249 26.84 -23.96 -5.84
C ASP A 249 27.44 -23.74 -7.23
N ALA A 250 28.44 -22.84 -7.30
CA ALA A 250 29.44 -22.84 -8.36
C ALA A 250 30.87 -22.85 -7.79
N ALA A 251 31.12 -23.65 -6.74
CA ALA A 251 32.45 -23.77 -6.13
C ALA A 251 32.93 -25.22 -5.85
N SER A 252 32.38 -26.24 -6.50
CA SER A 252 32.79 -27.63 -6.25
C SER A 252 32.93 -28.51 -7.51
N THR A 253 33.59 -28.01 -8.58
CA THR A 253 33.97 -28.88 -9.71
C THR A 253 35.32 -28.54 -10.35
N LEU A 254 36.38 -28.22 -9.59
CA LEU A 254 37.73 -28.06 -10.15
C LEU A 254 38.87 -28.50 -9.21
N ALA A 255 38.79 -29.68 -8.59
CA ALA A 255 39.94 -30.26 -7.89
C ALA A 255 39.97 -31.80 -7.93
N SER A 256 39.91 -32.38 -9.13
CA SER A 256 40.18 -33.81 -9.35
C SER A 256 41.06 -34.08 -10.59
N ALA A 257 41.87 -33.10 -11.01
CA ALA A 257 42.78 -33.24 -12.14
C ALA A 257 44.19 -32.75 -11.79
N SER A 258 44.85 -33.45 -10.87
CA SER A 258 46.31 -33.45 -10.76
C SER A 258 46.79 -34.81 -10.21
N SER A 259 46.79 -35.80 -11.09
CA SER A 259 47.55 -37.04 -10.93
C SER A 259 48.09 -37.39 -12.31
N GLY A 260 49.31 -36.93 -12.57
CA GLY A 260 50.07 -37.11 -13.80
C GLY A 260 51.48 -36.65 -13.55
#